data_AF-A0A4R4PY71-F1
#
_entry.id   AF-A0A4R4PY71-F1
#
_cell.length_a   1.000
_cell.length_b   1.000
_cell.length_c   1.000
_cell.angle_alpha   90.00
_cell.angle_beta   90.00
_cell.angle_gamma   90.00
#
_symmetry.space_group_name_H-M   'P 1'
#
loop_
_entity.id
_entity.type
_entity.pdbx_description
1 polymer ?
#
loop_
_entity_poly.entity_id
_entity_poly.type
_entity_poly.pdbx_seq_one_letter_code
_entity_poly.pdbx_strand_id
1 'polypeptide(L)'
;MAGLLTPADLPDGFEYPRQFIRVVELGLTDLEPWRIVEGEELALLLDGLGQRYPTRTLVPFARRIDDDDVACWDFDRSGRVSIIHDFASPGWEQQAEFDNFYAWLRQAVEDLIEYD
;
A
#
# COMPACT_ATOMS: atom_id res chain seq x y z
N MET A 1 10.06 -14.37 -8.48
CA MET A 1 9.14 -13.44 -9.16
C MET A 1 8.29 -12.85 -8.09
N ALA A 2 8.15 -11.52 -8.07
CA ALA A 2 7.36 -10.84 -7.05
C ALA A 2 5.89 -11.30 -7.11
N GLY A 3 5.30 -11.61 -5.96
CA GLY A 3 3.93 -12.13 -5.85
C GLY A 3 2.87 -11.02 -5.91
N LEU A 4 2.93 -10.14 -6.91
CA LEU A 4 1.97 -9.04 -7.03
C LEU A 4 0.58 -9.53 -7.45
N LEU A 5 -0.45 -8.73 -7.20
CA LEU A 5 -1.83 -9.03 -7.61
C LEU A 5 -1.92 -9.15 -9.12
N THR A 6 -2.78 -10.05 -9.59
CA THR A 6 -3.01 -10.22 -11.02
C THR A 6 -4.00 -9.17 -11.53
N PRO A 7 -4.08 -8.91 -12.84
CA PRO A 7 -5.10 -8.01 -13.39
C PRO A 7 -6.54 -8.37 -13.03
N ALA A 8 -6.83 -9.63 -12.66
CA ALA A 8 -8.16 -10.05 -12.23
C ALA A 8 -8.53 -9.58 -10.81
N ASP A 9 -7.52 -9.29 -9.98
CA ASP A 9 -7.66 -8.84 -8.59
C ASP A 9 -7.52 -7.32 -8.45
N LEU A 10 -7.21 -6.64 -9.55
CA LEU A 10 -7.02 -5.19 -9.62
C LEU A 10 -8.27 -4.52 -10.19
N PRO A 11 -8.59 -3.28 -9.77
CA PRO A 11 -9.66 -2.50 -10.39
C PRO A 11 -9.46 -2.34 -11.90
N ASP A 12 -10.57 -2.32 -12.65
CA ASP A 12 -10.56 -2.24 -14.11
C ASP A 12 -9.71 -1.06 -14.62
N GLY A 13 -8.76 -1.38 -15.50
CA GLY A 13 -7.87 -0.38 -16.12
C GLY A 13 -6.73 0.09 -15.22
N PHE A 14 -6.55 -0.48 -14.03
CA PHE A 14 -5.36 -0.23 -13.23
C PHE A 14 -4.16 -1.03 -13.73
N GLU A 15 -3.04 -0.34 -13.87
CA GLU A 15 -1.73 -0.94 -14.03
C GLU A 15 -0.82 -0.42 -12.94
N TYR A 16 0.00 -1.31 -12.37
CA TYR A 16 1.00 -0.89 -11.40
C TYR A 16 1.90 0.19 -12.00
N PRO A 17 2.13 1.30 -11.28
CA PRO A 17 3.01 2.35 -11.79
C PRO A 17 4.41 1.79 -12.06
N ARG A 18 5.01 2.17 -13.20
CA ARG A 18 6.35 1.69 -13.59
C ARG A 18 7.40 1.91 -12.51
N GLN A 19 7.27 2.99 -11.75
CA GLN A 19 8.14 3.27 -10.61
C GLN A 19 8.06 2.23 -9.48
N PHE A 20 6.88 1.70 -9.18
CA PHE A 20 6.68 0.65 -8.18
C PHE A 20 7.32 -0.66 -8.66
N ILE A 21 7.03 -1.06 -9.91
CA ILE A 21 7.63 -2.24 -10.52
C ILE A 21 9.16 -2.18 -10.47
N ARG A 22 9.76 -1.02 -10.78
CA ARG A 22 11.21 -0.85 -10.73
C ARG A 22 11.78 -1.06 -9.32
N VAL A 23 11.11 -0.59 -8.27
CA VAL A 23 11.55 -0.74 -6.87
C VAL A 23 11.50 -2.21 -6.45
N VAL A 24 10.42 -2.90 -6.79
CA VAL A 24 10.26 -4.34 -6.54
C VAL A 24 11.31 -5.17 -7.29
N GLU A 25 11.59 -4.86 -8.56
CA GLU A 25 12.64 -5.50 -9.35
C GLU A 25 14.05 -5.31 -8.77
N LEU A 26 14.28 -4.19 -8.08
CA LEU A 26 15.54 -3.89 -7.41
C LEU A 26 15.67 -4.58 -6.03
N GLY A 27 14.61 -5.23 -5.54
CA GLY A 27 14.58 -5.85 -4.21
C GLY A 27 14.52 -4.84 -3.07
N LEU A 28 14.10 -3.60 -3.34
CA LEU A 28 13.94 -2.54 -2.34
C LEU A 28 12.57 -2.66 -1.64
N THR A 29 12.33 -3.83 -1.04
CA THR A 29 11.02 -4.21 -0.48
C THR A 29 10.97 -4.14 1.04
N ASP A 30 12.12 -4.24 1.71
CA ASP A 30 12.24 -4.09 3.16
C ASP A 30 12.84 -2.71 3.46
N LEU A 31 11.97 -1.75 3.77
CA LEU A 31 12.29 -0.35 4.11
C LEU A 31 11.83 -0.07 5.54
N GLU A 32 12.20 -0.94 6.49
CA GLU A 32 11.69 -0.93 7.88
C GLU A 32 11.67 0.51 8.43
N PRO A 33 10.50 1.01 8.86
CA PRO A 33 9.35 0.23 9.30
C PRO A 33 8.37 -0.20 8.19
N TRP A 34 8.55 0.24 6.95
CA TRP A 34 7.71 -0.16 5.83
C TRP A 34 8.19 -1.44 5.15
N ARG A 35 7.25 -2.33 4.83
CA ARG A 35 7.52 -3.50 3.99
C ARG A 35 6.55 -3.56 2.83
N ILE A 36 7.07 -3.69 1.61
CA ILE A 36 6.25 -4.06 0.45
C ILE A 36 5.72 -5.47 0.69
N VAL A 37 4.42 -5.64 0.52
CA VAL A 37 3.73 -6.92 0.74
C VAL A 37 3.48 -7.62 -0.58
N GLU A 38 3.65 -8.93 -0.60
CA GLU A 38 3.49 -9.77 -1.79
C GLU A 38 2.83 -11.11 -1.40
N GLY A 39 2.33 -11.83 -2.40
CA GLY A 39 1.83 -13.19 -2.26
C GLY A 39 0.56 -13.29 -1.42
N GLU A 40 0.49 -14.33 -0.60
CA GLU A 40 -0.69 -14.63 0.23
C GLU A 40 -1.02 -13.50 1.22
N GLU A 41 0.00 -12.83 1.76
CA GLU A 41 -0.20 -11.72 2.70
C GLU A 41 -0.87 -10.52 2.03
N LEU A 42 -0.47 -10.20 0.79
CA LEU A 42 -1.09 -9.14 0.01
C LEU A 42 -2.56 -9.47 -0.29
N ALA A 43 -2.88 -10.72 -0.61
CA ALA A 43 -4.26 -11.16 -0.85
C ALA A 43 -5.14 -11.06 0.42
N LEU A 44 -4.59 -11.45 1.58
CA LEU A 44 -5.28 -11.34 2.87
C LEU A 44 -5.52 -9.87 3.27
N LEU A 45 -4.55 -8.99 3.02
CA LEU A 45 -4.70 -7.55 3.26
C LEU A 45 -5.77 -6.95 2.35
N LEU A 46 -5.79 -7.31 1.07
CA LEU A 46 -6.80 -6.84 0.13
C LEU A 46 -8.22 -7.24 0.57
N ASP A 47 -8.44 -8.52 0.89
CA ASP A 47 -9.73 -9.02 1.38
C ASP A 47 -10.13 -8.37 2.70
N GLY A 48 -9.19 -8.26 3.64
CA GLY A 48 -9.43 -7.65 4.95
C GLY A 48 -9.84 -6.18 4.86
N LEU A 49 -9.13 -5.38 4.07
CA LEU A 49 -9.47 -3.98 3.82
C LEU A 49 -10.83 -3.84 3.14
N GLY A 50 -11.13 -4.68 2.15
CA GLY A 50 -12.43 -4.68 1.46
C GLY A 50 -13.60 -5.00 2.40
N GLN A 51 -13.41 -5.88 3.37
CA GLN A 51 -14.44 -6.19 4.38
C GLN A 51 -14.62 -5.08 5.41
N ARG A 52 -13.53 -4.45 5.86
CA ARG A 52 -13.56 -3.38 6.88
C ARG A 52 -14.00 -2.04 6.34
N TYR A 53 -13.62 -1.72 5.10
CA TYR A 53 -13.89 -0.44 4.45
C TYR A 53 -14.62 -0.66 3.11
N PRO A 54 -15.83 -1.25 3.11
CA PRO A 54 -16.54 -1.63 1.88
C PRO A 54 -17.00 -0.46 1.01
N THR A 55 -16.96 0.77 1.53
CA THR A 55 -17.23 1.99 0.77
C THR A 55 -16.00 2.56 0.09
N ARG A 56 -14.84 1.91 0.22
CA ARG A 56 -13.58 2.35 -0.37
C ARG A 56 -13.03 1.33 -1.35
N THR A 57 -12.39 1.84 -2.39
CA THR A 57 -11.67 1.03 -3.37
C THR A 57 -10.16 1.19 -3.14
N LEU A 58 -9.60 0.28 -2.35
CA LEU A 58 -8.21 0.30 -1.90
C LEU A 58 -7.46 -0.93 -2.42
N VAL A 59 -6.26 -0.72 -2.98
CA VAL A 59 -5.34 -1.80 -3.33
C VAL A 59 -4.07 -1.64 -2.50
N PRO A 60 -3.84 -2.49 -1.47
CA PRO A 60 -2.64 -2.40 -0.64
C PRO A 60 -1.38 -2.73 -1.45
N PHE A 61 -0.25 -2.15 -1.05
CA PHE A 61 1.06 -2.51 -1.62
C PHE A 61 2.20 -2.53 -0.60
N ALA A 62 2.04 -1.89 0.56
CA ALA A 62 2.99 -1.96 1.66
C ALA A 62 2.27 -1.88 3.00
N ARG A 63 2.89 -2.41 4.05
CA ARG A 63 2.44 -2.26 5.43
C ARG A 63 3.57 -1.76 6.32
N ARG A 64 3.23 -1.11 7.42
CA ARG A 64 4.14 -0.91 8.54
C ARG A 64 4.26 -2.19 9.36
N ILE A 65 5.40 -2.37 10.01
CA ILE A 65 5.67 -3.53 10.88
C ILE A 65 5.50 -3.21 12.36
N ASP A 66 5.51 -1.93 12.71
CA ASP A 66 5.43 -1.38 14.07
C ASP A 66 4.01 -0.98 14.47
N ASP A 67 3.08 -0.89 13.52
CA ASP A 67 1.65 -0.68 13.73
C ASP A 67 0.80 -1.29 12.61
N ASP A 68 -0.49 -0.95 12.59
CA ASP A 68 -1.49 -1.46 11.64
C ASP A 68 -1.62 -0.59 10.37
N ASP A 69 -0.69 0.32 10.08
CA ASP A 69 -0.79 1.17 8.88
C ASP A 69 -0.48 0.39 7.59
N VAL A 70 -1.29 0.65 6.56
CA VAL A 70 -1.19 0.05 5.23
C VAL A 70 -1.19 1.14 4.17
N ALA A 71 -0.18 1.14 3.32
CA ALA A 71 -0.13 2.00 2.14
C ALA A 71 -0.92 1.37 1.00
N CYS A 72 -1.89 2.11 0.48
CA CYS A 72 -2.83 1.66 -0.55
C CYS A 72 -2.85 2.60 -1.74
N TRP A 73 -3.03 2.05 -2.95
CA TRP A 73 -3.58 2.81 -4.07
C TRP A 73 -5.07 3.06 -3.81
N ASP A 74 -5.44 4.34 -3.79
CA ASP A 74 -6.78 4.79 -3.44
C ASP A 74 -7.52 5.31 -4.68
N PHE A 75 -8.45 4.51 -5.18
CA PHE A 75 -9.17 4.81 -6.42
C PHE A 75 -10.26 5.85 -6.22
N ASP A 76 -10.78 5.99 -5.00
CA ASP A 76 -11.73 7.06 -4.67
C ASP A 76 -11.03 8.43 -4.65
N ARG A 77 -9.68 8.41 -4.57
CA ARG A 77 -8.80 9.58 -4.61
C ARG A 77 -7.94 9.63 -5.86
N SER A 78 -8.48 9.20 -7.00
CA SER A 78 -7.82 9.28 -8.31
C SER A 78 -6.49 8.50 -8.38
N GLY A 79 -6.36 7.40 -7.65
CA GLY A 79 -5.16 6.55 -7.65
C GLY A 79 -3.98 7.12 -6.85
N ARG A 80 -4.22 8.09 -5.97
CA ARG A 80 -3.23 8.57 -4.98
C ARG A 80 -2.83 7.44 -4.02
N VAL A 81 -1.74 7.64 -3.28
CA VAL A 81 -1.40 6.74 -2.17
C VAL A 81 -2.08 7.25 -0.92
N SER A 82 -2.87 6.40 -0.26
CA SER A 82 -3.41 6.65 1.07
C SER A 82 -2.73 5.75 2.09
N ILE A 83 -2.40 6.31 3.27
CA ILE A 83 -2.04 5.51 4.44
C ILE A 83 -3.31 5.27 5.25
N ILE A 84 -3.62 3.99 5.42
CA ILE A 84 -4.81 3.48 6.06
C ILE A 84 -4.39 2.80 7.36
N HIS A 85 -4.78 3.35 8.50
CA HIS A 85 -4.67 2.65 9.78
C HIS A 85 -5.69 1.52 9.79
N ASP A 86 -5.22 0.30 9.50
CA ASP A 86 -6.08 -0.85 9.43
C ASP A 86 -6.72 -1.12 10.81
N PHE A 87 -7.94 -1.67 10.83
CA PHE A 87 -8.76 -1.86 12.03
C PHE A 87 -9.31 -0.61 12.74
N ALA A 88 -9.02 0.60 12.25
CA ALA A 88 -9.73 1.79 12.68
C ALA A 88 -11.25 1.70 12.36
N SER A 89 -12.07 2.45 13.10
CA SER A 89 -13.49 2.58 12.75
C SER A 89 -13.63 3.30 11.41
N PRO A 90 -14.57 2.90 10.51
CA PRO A 90 -14.78 3.58 9.24
C PRO A 90 -14.97 5.09 9.41
N GLY A 91 -14.23 5.87 8.62
CA GLY A 91 -14.14 7.33 8.70
C GLY A 91 -12.94 7.86 9.48
N TRP A 92 -12.19 6.99 10.17
CA TRP A 92 -11.01 7.35 10.98
C TRP A 92 -9.72 6.71 10.48
N GLU A 93 -9.81 5.85 9.46
CA GLU A 93 -8.69 5.06 8.96
C GLU A 93 -7.67 5.88 8.15
N GLN A 94 -8.04 7.04 7.61
CA GLN A 94 -7.13 7.86 6.81
C GLN A 94 -6.10 8.59 7.69
N GLN A 95 -4.82 8.22 7.58
CA GLN A 95 -3.73 8.88 8.32
C GLN A 95 -2.94 9.89 7.48
N ALA A 96 -2.63 9.53 6.24
CA ALA A 96 -1.85 10.38 5.34
C ALA A 96 -2.21 10.13 3.87
N GLU A 97 -1.83 11.05 2.99
CA GLU A 97 -2.07 10.98 1.55
C GLU A 97 -0.84 11.49 0.79
N PHE A 98 -0.48 10.82 -0.30
CA PHE A 98 0.60 11.23 -1.20
C PHE A 98 0.13 11.23 -2.64
N ASP A 99 0.63 12.20 -3.42
CA ASP A 99 0.24 12.37 -4.82
C ASP A 99 0.57 11.16 -5.71
N ASN A 100 1.58 10.37 -5.35
CA ASN A 100 2.02 9.20 -6.11
C ASN A 100 2.98 8.31 -5.29
N PHE A 101 3.35 7.16 -5.86
CA PHE A 101 4.31 6.23 -5.30
C PHE A 101 5.62 6.88 -4.83
N TYR A 102 6.23 7.77 -5.61
CA TYR A 102 7.52 8.35 -5.24
C TYR A 102 7.40 9.37 -4.12
N ALA A 103 6.26 10.04 -3.97
CA ALA A 103 6.01 10.88 -2.81
C ALA A 103 5.94 10.01 -1.54
N TRP A 104 5.22 8.88 -1.59
CA TRP A 104 5.23 7.89 -0.50
C TRP A 104 6.62 7.30 -0.25
N LEU A 105 7.35 6.88 -1.30
CA LEU A 105 8.67 6.25 -1.17
C LEU A 105 9.68 7.19 -0.51
N ARG A 106 9.61 8.49 -0.79
CA ARG A 106 10.45 9.47 -0.08
C ARG A 106 10.16 9.45 1.42
N GLN A 107 8.88 9.48 1.81
CA GLN A 107 8.51 9.38 3.21
C GLN A 107 8.96 8.05 3.83
N ALA A 108 8.77 6.92 3.13
CA ALA A 108 9.21 5.62 3.62
C ALA A 108 10.74 5.55 3.86
N VAL A 109 11.53 6.29 3.07
CA VAL A 109 12.98 6.41 3.29
C VAL A 109 13.29 7.32 4.50
N GLU A 110 12.55 8.40 4.72
CA GLU A 110 12.70 9.21 5.94
C GLU A 110 12.34 8.38 7.18
N ASP A 111 11.21 7.65 7.14
CA ASP A 111 10.77 6.76 8.21
C ASP A 111 11.82 5.67 8.51
N LEU A 112 12.49 5.15 7.47
CA LEU A 112 13.59 4.19 7.61
C LEU A 112 14.76 4.79 8.38
N ILE A 113 15.14 6.04 8.07
CA ILE A 113 16.24 6.73 8.74
C ILE A 113 15.88 7.03 10.20
N GLU A 114 14.61 7.35 10.49
CA GLU A 114 14.13 7.65 11.84
C GLU A 114 13.97 6.41 12.73
N TYR A 115 13.81 5.23 12.13
CA TYR A 115 13.59 3.96 12.84
C TYR A 115 14.89 3.27 13.32
N ASP A 116 16.07 3.74 12.90
CA ASP A 116 17.40 3.32 13.39
C ASP A 116 17.72 3.88 14.79
#